data_AF-A0A0L8GM39-F1
#
_entry.id   AF-A0A0L8GM39-F1
#
_cell.length_a   1.000
_cell.length_b   1.000
_cell.length_c   1.000
_cell.angle_alpha   90.00
_cell.angle_beta   90.00
_cell.angle_gamma   90.00
#
_symmetry.space_group_name_H-M   'P 1'
#
loop_
_entity.id
_entity.type
_entity.pdbx_description
1 polymer ?
#
loop_
_entity_poly.entity_id
_entity_poly.type
_entity_poly.pdbx_seq_one_letter_code
_entity_poly.pdbx_strand_id
1 'polypeptide(L)' 'MLQIELISITAILYKRRLRGLGHVKRMNDNRIPKQLLYGELAQGNESRGRPQLRFKDTCMNSMTTS' A
#
# COMPACT_ATOMS: atom_id res chain seq x y z
N MET A 1 8.06 10.10 20.97
CA MET A 1 7.88 11.18 19.98
C MET A 1 6.39 11.46 19.90
N LEU A 2 5.98 12.63 20.39
CA LEU A 2 4.60 13.00 20.74
C LEU A 2 3.66 12.85 19.55
N GLN A 3 2.69 11.93 19.64
CA GLN A 3 1.64 11.82 18.63
C GLN A 3 0.56 12.85 18.96
N ILE A 4 0.70 14.01 18.33
CA ILE A 4 -0.26 15.10 18.39
C ILE A 4 -1.56 14.61 17.72
N GLU A 5 -2.62 14.48 18.52
CA GLU A 5 -4.02 14.30 18.10
C GLU A 5 -4.54 15.56 17.39
N LEU A 6 -3.94 15.88 16.24
CA LEU A 6 -4.53 16.76 15.25
C LEU A 6 -5.12 15.86 14.17
N ILE A 7 -6.44 15.82 14.09
CA ILE A 7 -7.16 15.18 12.98
C ILE A 7 -6.91 16.03 11.73
N SER A 8 -5.70 15.95 11.20
CA SER A 8 -5.35 16.52 9.91
C SER A 8 -6.08 15.74 8.82
N ILE A 9 -6.49 16.42 7.75
CA ILE A 9 -7.09 15.80 6.56
C ILE A 9 -6.20 14.65 6.06
N THR A 10 -4.88 14.81 6.16
CA THR A 10 -3.91 13.76 5.80
C THR A 10 -4.04 12.51 6.66
N ALA A 11 -4.28 12.65 7.97
CA ALA A 11 -4.50 11.53 8.89
C ALA A 11 -5.82 10.80 8.61
N ILE A 12 -6.90 11.53 8.27
CA ILE A 12 -8.18 10.92 7.85
C ILE A 12 -7.99 10.11 6.57
N LEU A 13 -7.34 10.70 5.56
CA LEU A 13 -7.08 10.04 4.29
C LEU A 13 -6.20 8.81 4.48
N TYR A 14 -5.17 8.90 5.31
CA TYR A 14 -4.29 7.78 5.66
C TYR A 14 -5.08 6.63 6.31
N LYS A 15 -5.91 6.92 7.34
CA LYS A 15 -6.76 5.91 8.00
C LYS A 15 -7.75 5.25 7.02
N ARG A 16 -8.37 6.01 6.11
CA ARG A 16 -9.27 5.45 5.08
C ARG A 16 -8.51 4.55 4.11
N ARG A 17 -7.32 4.96 3.67
CA ARG A 17 -6.47 4.17 2.77
C ARG A 17 -6.04 2.85 3.40
N LEU A 18 -5.60 2.88 4.67
CA LEU A 18 -5.23 1.68 5.41
C LEU A 18 -6.40 0.70 5.55
N ARG A 19 -7.61 1.19 5.83
CA ARG A 19 -8.81 0.33 5.88
C ARG A 19 -9.09 -0.36 4.55
N GLY A 20 -8.96 0.37 3.43
CA GLY A 20 -9.11 -0.19 2.09
C GLY A 20 -8.04 -1.25 1.78
N LEU A 21 -6.78 -0.96 2.08
CA LEU A 21 -5.66 -1.91 1.88
C LEU A 21 -5.82 -3.15 2.77
N GLY A 22 -6.24 -2.98 4.02
CA GLY A 22 -6.54 -4.09 4.92
C GLY A 22 -7.68 -4.97 4.41
N HIS A 23 -8.70 -4.37 3.77
CA HIS A 23 -9.76 -5.13 3.13
C HIS A 23 -9.24 -5.94 1.93
N VAL A 24 -8.45 -5.33 1.04
CA VAL A 24 -7.82 -6.02 -0.11
C VAL A 24 -6.91 -7.16 0.37
N LYS A 25 -6.15 -6.98 1.45
CA LYS A 25 -5.32 -8.04 2.06
C LYS A 25 -6.15 -9.25 2.50
N ARG A 26 -7.36 -9.05 3.01
CA ARG A 26 -8.29 -10.11 3.44
C ARG A 26 -9.13 -10.71 2.32
N MET A 27 -9.14 -10.14 1.12
CA MET A 27 -9.82 -10.75 -0.03
C MET A 27 -9.17 -12.09 -0.42
N ASN A 28 -9.91 -12.95 -1.13
CA ASN A 28 -9.35 -14.16 -1.75
C ASN A 28 -8.32 -13.79 -2.83
N ASP A 29 -7.31 -14.64 -3.04
CA ASP A 29 -6.20 -14.39 -3.99
C ASP A 29 -6.64 -14.36 -5.46
N ASN A 30 -7.80 -14.92 -5.74
CA ASN A 30 -8.44 -14.95 -7.06
C ASN A 30 -9.10 -13.59 -7.41
N ARG A 31 -9.14 -12.64 -6.47
CA ARG A 31 -9.78 -11.35 -6.67
C ARG A 31 -8.80 -10.38 -7.35
N ILE A 32 -9.24 -9.80 -8.46
CA ILE A 32 -8.49 -8.82 -9.28
C ILE A 32 -7.78 -7.74 -8.42
N PRO A 33 -8.42 -7.11 -7.41
CA PRO A 33 -7.73 -6.09 -6.60
C PRO A 33 -6.52 -6.62 -5.82
N LYS A 34 -6.59 -7.87 -5.33
CA LYS A 34 -5.49 -8.50 -4.59
C LYS A 34 -4.39 -8.95 -5.54
N GLN A 35 -4.76 -9.50 -6.69
CA GLN A 35 -3.82 -9.85 -7.76
C GLN A 35 -3.08 -8.62 -8.29
N LEU A 36 -3.77 -7.49 -8.46
CA LEU A 36 -3.14 -6.25 -8.90
C LEU A 36 -2.19 -5.69 -7.84
N LEU A 37 -2.57 -5.75 -6.56
CA LEU A 37 -1.77 -5.21 -5.47
C LEU A 37 -0.50 -6.04 -5.20
N TYR A 38 -0.60 -7.36 -5.25
CA TYR A 38 0.51 -8.27 -4.92
C TYR A 38 1.22 -8.86 -6.13
N GLY A 39 0.59 -8.81 -7.30
CA GLY A 39 1.09 -9.38 -8.54
C GLY A 39 2.40 -8.77 -9.00
N GLU A 40 3.21 -9.62 -9.60
CA GLU A 40 4.45 -9.22 -10.27
C GLU A 40 4.17 -9.05 -11.76
N LEU A 41 4.89 -8.14 -12.40
CA LEU A 41 4.77 -7.96 -13.85
C LEU A 41 5.33 -9.21 -14.52
N ALA A 42 4.53 -9.90 -15.33
CA ALA A 42 4.94 -11.11 -16.03
C ALA A 42 6.07 -10.85 -17.05
N GLN A 43 6.12 -9.65 -17.62
CA GLN A 43 7.19 -9.17 -18.49
C GLN A 43 7.41 -7.67 -18.27
N GLY A 44 8.67 -7.30 -18.08
CA GLY A 44 9.11 -5.91 -17.87
C GLY A 44 10.44 -5.90 -17.11
N ASN A 45 11.53 -5.50 -17.77
CA ASN A 45 12.82 -5.32 -17.10
C ASN A 45 12.79 -3.98 -16.35
N GLU A 46 12.99 -4.01 -15.04
CA GLU A 46 13.10 -2.80 -14.22
C GLU A 46 14.38 -2.05 -14.59
N SER A 47 14.28 -0.73 -14.84
CA SER A 47 15.47 0.08 -15.10
C SER A 47 16.39 0.04 -13.86
N ARG A 48 17.61 -0.48 -14.03
CA ARG A 48 18.67 -0.59 -13.01
C ARG A 48 19.20 0.79 -12.55
N GLY A 49 18.31 1.61 -11.98
CA GLY A 49 18.60 2.89 -11.33
C GLY A 49 18.06 2.91 -9.91
N ARG A 50 17.71 4.08 -9.36
CA ARG A 50 16.95 4.20 -8.10
C ARG A 50 15.48 3.93 -8.39
N PRO A 51 14.94 2.72 -8.16
CA PRO A 51 13.55 2.44 -8.50
C PRO A 51 12.67 3.29 -7.58
N GLN A 52 11.70 4.02 -8.15
CA GLN A 52 10.66 4.62 -7.33
C GLN A 52 9.96 3.48 -6.57
N LEU A 53 9.79 3.64 -5.26
CA LEU A 53 9.18 2.62 -4.40
C LEU A 53 7.88 2.14 -5.07
N ARG A 54 7.74 0.84 -5.35
CA ARG A 54 6.56 0.36 -6.06
C ARG A 54 5.32 0.73 -5.24
N PHE A 55 4.20 0.92 -5.92
CA PHE A 55 2.93 1.19 -5.24
C PHE A 55 2.65 0.12 -4.17
N LYS A 56 2.93 -1.16 -4.50
CA LYS A 56 2.90 -2.29 -3.57
C LYS A 56 3.76 -2.05 -2.32
N ASP A 57 5.01 -1.64 -2.49
CA ASP A 57 5.97 -1.44 -1.40
C ASP A 57 5.57 -0.27 -0.51
N THR A 58 5.06 0.81 -1.11
CA THR A 58 4.50 1.97 -0.38
C THR A 58 3.29 1.53 0.46
N CYS A 59 2.40 0.74 -0.13
CA CYS A 59 1.26 0.16 0.57
C CYS A 59 1.69 -0.82 1.67
N MET A 60 2.72 -1.64 1.43
CA MET A 60 3.24 -2.58 2.42
C MET A 60 3.85 -1.84 3.61
N ASN A 61 4.69 -0.84 3.35
CA ASN A 61 5.35 -0.05 4.40
C ASN A 61 4.32 0.67 5.29
N SER A 62 3.26 1.23 4.68
CA SER A 62 2.17 1.87 5.44
C SER A 62 1.35 0.88 6.28
N MET A 63 1.19 -0.37 5.84
CA MET A 63 0.54 -1.42 6.63
C MET A 63 1.41 -1.92 7.79
N THR A 64 2.73 -1.95 7.62
CA THR A 64 3.67 -2.45 8.64
C THR A 64 4.00 -1.40 9.71
N THR A 65 3.98 -0.12 9.35
CA THR A 65 4.35 1.01 10.24
C THR A 65 3.16 1.50 11.11
N SER A 66 2.02 0.80 11.10
CA SER A 66 0.83 1.16 11.89
C SER A 66 0.77 0.43 13.22
#